data_AF-A0A363P007-F1
#
_entry.id   AF-A0A363P007-F1
#
_cell.length_a   1.000
_cell.length_b   1.000
_cell.length_c   1.000
_cell.angle_alpha   90.00
_cell.angle_beta   90.00
_cell.angle_gamma   90.00
#
_symmetry.space_group_name_H-M   'P 1'
#
loop_
_entity.id
_entity.type
_entity.pdbx_description
1 polymer ?
#
loop_
_entity_poly.entity_id
_entity_poly.type
_entity_poly.pdbx_seq_one_letter_code
_entity_poly.pdbx_strand_id
1 'polypeptide(L)'
;MKTKIINTICQWAPEANDLMSDIERIDDTLADYELLHKLAEVCMQKIHSGSENEIERVQEIAKVVNLLYQGGNQYTRNAIENEFLTVMSFDESPGSLKRHLDLFPAELRKGYIKTILEN
;
A
#
# COMPACT_ATOMS: atom_id res chain seq x y z
N MET A 1 -15.35 -11.96 -8.40
CA MET A 1 -14.78 -13.06 -7.59
C MET A 1 -13.60 -12.45 -6.89
N LYS A 2 -13.59 -12.32 -5.55
CA LYS A 2 -12.60 -11.45 -4.87
C LYS A 2 -11.17 -11.81 -5.27
N THR A 3 -10.41 -10.82 -5.69
CA THR A 3 -9.05 -10.97 -6.23
C THR A 3 -8.07 -11.42 -5.16
N LYS A 4 -6.86 -11.84 -5.57
CA LYS A 4 -5.78 -12.16 -4.63
C LYS A 4 -5.40 -10.94 -3.77
N ILE A 5 -5.46 -9.73 -4.33
CA ILE A 5 -5.15 -8.47 -3.64
C ILE A 5 -6.17 -8.25 -2.52
N ILE A 6 -7.47 -8.20 -2.87
CA ILE A 6 -8.55 -7.99 -1.91
C ILE A 6 -8.54 -9.05 -0.81
N ASN A 7 -8.44 -10.34 -1.17
CA ASN A 7 -8.45 -11.42 -0.17
C ASN A 7 -7.27 -11.30 0.82
N THR A 8 -6.07 -10.98 0.32
CA THR A 8 -4.88 -10.89 1.16
C THR A 8 -4.92 -9.63 2.04
N ILE A 9 -5.31 -8.49 1.48
CA ILE A 9 -5.36 -7.24 2.24
C ILE A 9 -6.44 -7.33 3.34
N CYS A 10 -7.66 -7.75 3.02
CA CYS A 10 -8.74 -7.83 4.01
C CYS A 10 -8.49 -8.87 5.11
N GLN A 11 -7.72 -9.92 4.82
CA GLN A 11 -7.38 -10.95 5.83
C GLN A 11 -6.33 -10.45 6.83
N TRP A 12 -5.40 -9.57 6.42
CA TRP A 12 -4.22 -9.22 7.23
C TRP A 12 -4.20 -7.73 7.66
N ALA A 13 -5.01 -6.90 7.01
CA ALA A 13 -5.22 -5.49 7.33
C ALA A 13 -6.69 -5.23 7.69
N PRO A 14 -7.13 -5.43 8.95
CA PRO A 14 -8.45 -5.08 9.44
C PRO A 14 -8.97 -3.71 8.99
N GLU A 15 -8.10 -2.70 8.84
CA GLU A 15 -8.45 -1.37 8.32
C GLU A 15 -9.10 -1.44 6.94
N ALA A 16 -8.73 -2.42 6.12
CA ALA A 16 -9.30 -2.62 4.80
C ALA A 16 -10.77 -3.06 4.84
N ASN A 17 -11.23 -3.71 5.91
CA ASN A 17 -12.63 -4.13 6.01
C ASN A 17 -13.58 -2.93 6.07
N ASP A 18 -13.16 -1.84 6.70
CA ASP A 18 -13.93 -0.60 6.73
C ASP A 18 -13.96 0.08 5.34
N LEU A 19 -12.88 -0.10 4.55
CA LEU A 19 -12.76 0.44 3.18
C LEU A 19 -13.61 -0.32 2.16
N MET A 20 -13.95 -1.58 2.43
CA MET A 20 -14.65 -2.47 1.48
C MET A 20 -16.10 -2.05 1.21
N SER A 21 -16.74 -1.34 2.13
CA SER A 21 -18.16 -0.95 2.01
C SER A 21 -18.44 -0.09 0.76
N ASP A 22 -17.45 0.71 0.33
CA ASP A 22 -17.52 1.50 -0.91
C ASP A 22 -17.14 0.71 -2.17
N ILE A 23 -16.38 -0.38 -2.01
CA ILE A 23 -15.67 -1.10 -3.08
C ILE A 23 -16.50 -2.28 -3.62
N GLU A 24 -17.47 -2.78 -2.87
CA GLU A 24 -18.29 -3.95 -3.28
C GLU A 24 -19.21 -3.72 -4.50
N ARG A 25 -19.25 -2.50 -5.05
CA ARG A 25 -20.14 -2.13 -6.17
C ARG A 25 -19.43 -1.95 -7.52
N ILE A 26 -18.11 -2.12 -7.57
CA ILE A 26 -17.30 -1.87 -8.77
C ILE A 26 -16.65 -3.16 -9.30
N ASP A 27 -16.12 -3.09 -10.52
CA ASP A 27 -15.37 -4.19 -11.14
C ASP A 27 -14.20 -4.64 -10.27
N ASP A 28 -13.87 -5.94 -10.30
CA ASP A 28 -12.81 -6.55 -9.48
C ASP A 28 -11.44 -5.85 -9.69
N THR A 29 -11.15 -5.34 -10.89
CA THR A 29 -9.90 -4.61 -11.20
C THR A 29 -9.90 -3.21 -10.58
N LEU A 30 -11.01 -2.48 -10.73
CA LEU A 30 -11.16 -1.15 -10.13
C LEU A 30 -11.14 -1.25 -8.60
N ALA A 31 -11.71 -2.33 -8.06
CA ALA A 31 -11.68 -2.64 -6.64
C ALA A 31 -10.26 -2.85 -6.09
N ASP A 32 -9.38 -3.51 -6.85
CA ASP A 32 -7.97 -3.66 -6.46
C ASP A 32 -7.27 -2.30 -6.35
N TYR A 33 -7.45 -1.45 -7.35
CA TYR A 33 -6.83 -0.14 -7.42
C TYR A 33 -7.32 0.76 -6.28
N GLU A 34 -8.64 0.85 -6.13
CA GLU A 34 -9.27 1.67 -5.08
C GLU A 34 -8.86 1.20 -3.68
N LEU A 35 -8.80 -0.11 -3.45
CA LEU A 35 -8.37 -0.66 -2.16
C LEU A 35 -6.92 -0.30 -1.84
N LEU A 36 -6.01 -0.44 -2.82
CA LEU A 36 -4.60 -0.10 -2.64
C LEU A 36 -4.42 1.40 -2.38
N HIS A 37 -5.16 2.24 -3.10
CA HIS A 37 -5.16 3.69 -2.93
C HIS A 37 -5.57 4.08 -1.51
N LYS A 38 -6.77 3.66 -1.08
CA LYS A 38 -7.28 3.95 0.28
C LYS A 38 -6.38 3.38 1.37
N LEU A 39 -5.78 2.20 1.15
CA LEU A 39 -4.85 1.62 2.11
C LEU A 39 -3.59 2.48 2.27
N ALA A 40 -3.08 3.08 1.19
CA ALA A 40 -1.96 4.01 1.25
C ALA A 40 -2.33 5.31 1.97
N GLU A 41 -3.52 5.86 1.73
CA GLU A 41 -4.02 7.03 2.47
C GLU A 41 -4.09 6.76 3.97
N VAL A 42 -4.60 5.59 4.37
CA VAL A 42 -4.59 5.16 5.79
C VAL A 42 -3.16 5.09 6.32
N CYS A 43 -2.22 4.52 5.57
CA CYS A 43 -0.81 4.48 5.98
C CYS A 43 -0.23 5.89 6.17
N MET A 44 -0.52 6.81 5.27
CA MET A 44 -0.07 8.20 5.36
C MET A 44 -0.63 8.90 6.59
N GLN A 45 -1.94 8.77 6.86
CA GLN A 45 -2.55 9.32 8.08
C GLN A 45 -1.89 8.80 9.35
N LYS A 46 -1.59 7.50 9.40
CA LYS A 46 -0.88 6.86 10.52
C LYS A 46 0.55 7.37 10.66
N ILE A 47 1.29 7.52 9.55
CA ILE A 47 2.62 8.10 9.52
C ILE A 47 2.60 9.54 10.06
N HIS A 48 1.66 10.37 9.62
CA HIS A 48 1.54 11.76 10.06
C HIS A 48 1.14 11.89 11.52
N SER A 49 0.40 10.92 12.08
CA SER A 49 0.08 10.89 13.52
C SER A 49 1.33 10.77 14.41
N GLY A 50 2.39 10.14 13.90
CA GLY A 50 3.68 9.98 14.61
C GLY A 50 3.65 9.03 15.83
N SER A 51 2.52 8.39 16.12
CA SER A 51 2.37 7.41 17.20
C SER A 51 3.16 6.13 16.90
N GLU A 52 3.94 5.62 17.85
CA GLU A 52 4.75 4.41 17.68
C GLU A 52 3.91 3.20 17.27
N ASN A 53 2.76 2.98 17.94
CA ASN A 53 1.82 1.90 17.60
C ASN A 53 1.29 2.03 16.16
N GLU A 54 1.04 3.25 15.69
CA GLU A 54 0.55 3.51 14.33
C GLU A 54 1.65 3.25 13.30
N ILE A 55 2.90 3.56 13.65
CA ILE A 55 4.07 3.26 12.81
C ILE A 55 4.32 1.76 12.71
N GLU A 56 4.27 1.03 13.82
CA GLU A 56 4.34 -0.43 13.81
C GLU A 56 3.26 -1.03 12.91
N ARG A 57 2.04 -0.47 12.99
CA ARG A 57 0.94 -0.93 12.15
C ARG A 57 1.18 -0.70 10.66
N VAL A 58 1.75 0.45 10.28
CA VAL A 58 2.15 0.72 8.89
C VAL A 58 3.20 -0.27 8.42
N GLN A 59 4.17 -0.65 9.27
CA GLN A 59 5.16 -1.67 8.93
C GLN A 59 4.52 -3.05 8.70
N GLU A 60 3.49 -3.42 9.46
CA GLU A 60 2.73 -4.66 9.24
C GLU A 60 1.99 -4.64 7.89
N ILE A 61 1.31 -3.53 7.58
CA ILE A 61 0.65 -3.35 6.27
C ILE A 61 1.68 -3.44 5.14
N ALA A 62 2.83 -2.76 5.28
CA ALA A 62 3.90 -2.81 4.29
C ALA A 62 4.45 -4.23 4.07
N LYS A 63 4.51 -5.07 5.10
CA LYS A 63 4.88 -6.49 4.96
C LYS A 63 3.85 -7.25 4.12
N VAL A 64 2.56 -7.03 4.34
CA VAL A 64 1.47 -7.64 3.55
C VAL A 64 1.55 -7.22 2.08
N VAL A 65 1.72 -5.92 1.82
CA VAL A 65 1.89 -5.38 0.46
C VAL A 65 3.14 -5.96 -0.19
N ASN A 66 4.25 -6.07 0.54
CA ASN A 66 5.48 -6.68 0.02
C ASN A 66 5.28 -8.17 -0.35
N LEU A 67 4.51 -8.94 0.42
CA LEU A 67 4.17 -10.33 0.07
C LEU A 67 3.41 -10.40 -1.26
N LEU A 68 2.45 -9.49 -1.46
CA LEU A 68 1.72 -9.37 -2.72
C LEU A 68 2.64 -8.94 -3.87
N TYR A 69 3.54 -7.99 -3.64
CA TYR A 69 4.45 -7.48 -4.64
C TYR A 69 5.44 -8.55 -5.13
N GLN A 70 6.00 -9.33 -4.21
CA GLN A 70 6.93 -10.42 -4.55
C GLN A 70 6.21 -11.59 -5.23
N GLY A 71 5.10 -12.05 -4.64
CA GLY A 71 4.34 -13.23 -5.10
C GLY A 71 3.25 -12.94 -6.13
N GLY A 72 3.15 -11.70 -6.59
CA GLY A 72 2.18 -11.23 -7.57
C GLY A 72 2.70 -11.35 -9.01
N ASN A 73 1.78 -11.28 -9.96
CA ASN A 73 2.12 -11.16 -11.38
C ASN A 73 2.42 -9.69 -11.74
N GLN A 74 2.70 -9.42 -13.02
CA GLN A 74 2.97 -8.05 -13.48
C GLN A 74 1.83 -7.08 -13.16
N TYR A 75 0.57 -7.53 -13.31
CA TYR A 75 -0.59 -6.72 -12.96
C TYR A 75 -0.57 -6.31 -11.48
N THR A 76 -0.36 -7.24 -10.56
CA THR A 76 -0.30 -6.95 -9.13
C THR A 76 0.81 -5.95 -8.79
N ARG A 77 1.99 -6.10 -9.39
CA ARG A 77 3.11 -5.16 -9.17
C ARG A 77 2.77 -3.77 -9.68
N ASN A 78 2.22 -3.66 -10.89
CA ASN A 78 1.83 -2.39 -11.47
C ASN A 78 0.72 -1.70 -10.65
N ALA A 79 -0.27 -2.46 -10.16
CA ALA A 79 -1.34 -1.91 -9.32
C ALA A 79 -0.77 -1.35 -8.00
N ILE A 80 0.14 -2.09 -7.35
CA ILE A 80 0.82 -1.63 -6.12
C ILE A 80 1.68 -0.39 -6.40
N GLU A 81 2.45 -0.39 -7.48
CA GLU A 81 3.27 0.76 -7.88
C GLU A 81 2.41 1.99 -8.11
N ASN A 82 1.34 1.85 -8.89
CA ASN A 82 0.51 2.97 -9.31
C ASN A 82 -0.36 3.55 -8.19
N GLU A 83 -0.94 2.71 -7.33
CA GLU A 83 -1.94 3.17 -6.36
C GLU A 83 -1.42 3.22 -4.93
N PHE A 84 -0.57 2.28 -4.53
CA PHE A 84 -0.04 2.29 -3.18
C PHE A 84 1.23 3.13 -3.09
N LEU A 85 2.24 2.83 -3.91
CA LEU A 85 3.55 3.49 -3.81
C LEU A 85 3.53 4.94 -4.31
N THR A 86 2.77 5.26 -5.35
CA THR A 86 2.59 6.64 -5.82
C THR A 86 1.94 7.53 -4.76
N VAL A 87 0.91 7.05 -4.05
CA VAL A 87 0.29 7.83 -2.97
C VAL A 87 1.31 8.14 -1.88
N MET A 88 2.12 7.14 -1.50
CA MET A 88 3.20 7.31 -0.53
C MET A 88 4.32 8.25 -1.02
N SER A 89 4.49 8.43 -2.34
CA SER A 89 5.49 9.32 -2.93
C SER A 89 5.03 10.79 -2.99
N PHE A 90 3.74 11.09 -2.86
CA PHE A 90 3.29 12.50 -2.90
C PHE A 90 3.67 13.32 -1.67
N ASP A 91 3.97 12.70 -0.53
CA ASP A 91 4.45 13.39 0.69
C ASP A 91 5.97 13.67 0.64
N GLU A 92 6.55 13.76 -0.56
CA GLU A 92 7.99 13.81 -0.76
C GLU A 92 8.64 15.09 -0.23
N SER A 93 9.43 14.91 0.81
CA SER A 93 10.47 15.79 1.29
C SER A 93 11.71 14.92 1.57
N PRO A 94 12.92 15.49 1.59
CA PRO A 94 14.12 14.71 1.93
C PRO A 94 14.01 13.95 3.27
N GLY A 95 13.21 14.46 4.21
CA GLY A 95 12.93 13.79 5.49
C GLY A 95 11.95 12.62 5.41
N SER A 96 10.97 12.66 4.49
CA SER A 96 9.98 11.59 4.34
C SER A 96 10.52 10.40 3.56
N LEU A 97 11.44 10.59 2.60
CA LEU A 97 12.05 9.49 1.85
C LEU A 97 12.74 8.48 2.77
N LYS A 98 13.64 8.94 3.66
CA LYS A 98 14.33 8.05 4.60
C LYS A 98 13.33 7.30 5.48
N ARG A 99 12.32 8.02 5.98
CA ARG A 99 11.28 7.45 6.83
C ARG A 99 10.51 6.36 6.11
N HIS A 100 10.08 6.56 4.87
CA HIS A 100 9.37 5.55 4.08
C HIS A 100 10.25 4.32 3.80
N LEU A 101 11.53 4.53 3.49
CA LEU A 101 12.47 3.43 3.28
C LEU A 101 12.67 2.57 4.54
N ASP A 102 12.67 3.16 5.72
CA ASP A 102 12.77 2.44 6.99
C ASP A 102 11.50 1.61 7.30
N LEU A 103 10.33 2.03 6.78
CA LEU A 103 9.06 1.30 6.93
C LEU A 103 8.92 0.12 5.97
N PHE A 104 9.53 0.20 4.78
CA PHE A 104 9.34 -0.79 3.74
C PHE A 104 10.32 -1.97 3.85
N PRO A 105 9.88 -3.21 3.53
CA PRO A 105 10.79 -4.33 3.30
C PRO A 105 11.62 -4.15 2.02
N ALA A 106 12.73 -4.89 1.90
CA ALA A 106 13.76 -4.66 0.88
C ALA A 106 13.26 -4.63 -0.58
N GLU A 107 12.36 -5.54 -0.99
CA GLU A 107 11.85 -5.54 -2.36
C GLU A 107 10.86 -4.40 -2.61
N LEU A 108 9.99 -4.11 -1.64
CA LEU A 108 9.07 -2.97 -1.75
C LEU A 108 9.82 -1.63 -1.78
N ARG A 109 10.98 -1.50 -1.11
CA ARG A 109 11.86 -0.31 -1.25
C ARG A 109 12.33 -0.11 -2.68
N LYS A 110 12.70 -1.19 -3.38
CA LYS A 110 13.13 -1.10 -4.78
C LYS A 110 11.98 -0.64 -5.67
N GLY A 111 10.79 -1.22 -5.47
CA GLY A 111 9.57 -0.78 -6.14
C GLY A 111 9.27 0.69 -5.86
N TYR A 112 9.40 1.13 -4.61
CA TYR A 112 9.17 2.53 -4.23
C TYR A 112 10.14 3.49 -4.92
N ILE A 113 11.45 3.22 -4.86
CA ILE A 113 12.45 4.05 -5.54
C ILE A 113 12.19 4.11 -7.05
N LYS A 114 11.81 2.97 -7.65
CA LYS A 114 11.41 2.91 -9.05
C LYS A 114 10.23 3.85 -9.33
N THR A 115 9.16 3.76 -8.55
CA THR A 115 7.97 4.63 -8.67
C THR A 115 8.33 6.12 -8.60
N ILE A 116 9.23 6.52 -7.70
CA ILE A 116 9.69 7.91 -7.58
C ILE A 116 10.46 8.36 -8.84
N LEU A 117 11.30 7.49 -9.40
CA LEU A 117 12.14 7.84 -10.57
C LEU A 117 11.36 7.84 -11.90
N GLU A 118 10.22 7.15 -11.96
CA GLU A 118 9.41 7.02 -13.17
C GLU A 118 8.26 8.03 -13.25
N ASN A 119 7.92 8.71 -12.14
CA ASN A 119 6.95 9.80 -12.07
C ASN A 119 7.60 11.17 -12.36
#